data_AF-A0A9W4M367-F1
#
_entry.id   AF-A0A9W4M367-F1
#
_cell.length_a   1.000
_cell.length_b   1.000
_cell.length_c   1.000
_cell.angle_alpha   90.00
_cell.angle_beta   90.00
_cell.angle_gamma   90.00
#
_symmetry.space_group_name_H-M   'P 1'
#
loop_
_entity.id
_entity.type
_entity.pdbx_description
1 polymer ?
#
loop_
_entity_poly.entity_id
_entity_poly.type
_entity_poly.pdbx_seq_one_letter_code
_entity_poly.pdbx_strand_id
1 'polypeptide(L)'
;MARDRQQPRDREERDSEFVDRLVHINRVAKVVKGGRRFGFAALVVVGDQKGRVGFGHGKAREVPEAIRKATEAAKRALVRIPLKEGRTLHHDVAGRWGAGKVILRAAPAGTGIIAGGPMRAVFETLGMHDVVAKSLGSSNPYNLVRATIDALKREDSPRSVAARRGLKVSALQSRRRDADMSDAAGAEA
;
A
#
# COMPACT_ATOMS: atom_id res chain seq x y z
N MET A 1 -5.81 -43.32 20.61
CA MET A 1 -6.29 -42.07 19.98
C MET A 1 -5.11 -41.36 19.34
N ALA A 2 -4.84 -41.64 18.07
CA ALA A 2 -3.80 -40.97 17.29
C ALA A 2 -4.34 -39.60 16.86
N ARG A 3 -3.67 -38.51 17.25
CA ARG A 3 -4.03 -37.16 16.79
C ARG A 3 -3.43 -36.96 15.40
N ASP A 4 -4.32 -36.69 14.45
CA ASP A 4 -4.02 -36.33 13.07
C ASP A 4 -2.94 -35.24 12.99
N ARG A 5 -1.88 -35.58 12.26
CA ARG A 5 -0.77 -34.71 11.89
C ARG A 5 -1.04 -34.20 10.46
N GLN A 6 -2.06 -33.36 10.32
CA GLN A 6 -2.44 -32.62 9.10
C GLN A 6 -2.53 -31.14 9.52
N GLN A 7 -1.91 -30.10 8.94
CA GLN A 7 -1.34 -29.84 7.62
C GLN A 7 -0.11 -28.89 7.73
N PRO A 8 1.01 -29.18 7.04
CA PRO A 8 2.01 -28.16 6.67
C PRO A 8 1.67 -27.46 5.33
N ARG A 9 0.81 -28.05 4.51
CA ARG A 9 0.55 -27.64 3.11
C ARG A 9 -0.20 -26.30 2.97
N ASP A 10 -1.16 -26.02 3.84
CA ASP A 10 -1.96 -24.79 3.80
C ASP A 10 -1.13 -23.51 4.01
N ARG A 11 0.05 -23.61 4.63
CA ARG A 11 0.93 -22.46 4.89
C ARG A 11 1.78 -22.10 3.67
N GLU A 12 2.20 -23.08 2.89
CA GLU A 12 3.01 -22.88 1.68
C GLU A 12 2.16 -22.34 0.51
N GLU A 13 0.91 -22.79 0.38
CA GLU A 13 -0.03 -22.23 -0.61
C GLU A 13 -0.39 -20.77 -0.31
N ARG A 14 -0.62 -20.42 0.97
CA ARG A 14 -0.87 -19.02 1.37
C ARG A 14 0.32 -18.10 1.13
N ASP A 15 1.54 -18.61 1.27
CA ASP A 15 2.76 -17.83 1.01
C ASP A 15 2.97 -17.58 -0.48
N SER A 16 2.39 -18.40 -1.36
CA SER A 16 2.54 -18.31 -2.82
C SER A 16 1.67 -17.21 -3.46
N GLU A 17 0.63 -16.73 -2.78
CA GLU A 17 -0.25 -15.68 -3.31
C GLU A 17 0.26 -14.25 -3.06
N PHE A 18 1.26 -14.09 -2.19
CA PHE A 18 1.74 -12.77 -1.81
C PHE A 18 2.99 -12.39 -2.60
N VAL A 19 2.93 -11.22 -3.24
CA VAL A 19 4.09 -10.59 -3.87
C VAL A 19 4.76 -9.66 -2.88
N ASP A 20 6.05 -9.87 -2.65
CA ASP A 20 6.90 -9.01 -1.85
C ASP A 20 7.77 -8.10 -2.72
N ARG A 21 7.90 -6.85 -2.26
CA ARG A 21 8.77 -5.84 -2.87
C ARG A 21 9.67 -5.25 -1.81
N LEU A 22 10.97 -5.34 -2.06
CA LEU A 22 11.98 -4.66 -1.26
C LEU A 22 12.00 -3.17 -1.62
N VAL A 23 11.75 -2.32 -0.64
CA VAL A 23 11.76 -0.86 -0.84
C VAL A 23 13.13 -0.29 -0.56
N HIS A 24 13.71 -0.64 0.59
CA HIS A 24 14.98 -0.06 1.02
C HIS A 24 15.72 -0.95 2.00
N ILE A 25 17.06 -0.96 1.92
CA ILE A 25 17.96 -1.62 2.85
C ILE A 25 18.92 -0.60 3.43
N ASN A 26 19.02 -0.58 4.75
CA ASN A 26 19.98 0.24 5.49
C ASN A 26 21.02 -0.64 6.17
N ARG A 27 22.29 -0.28 6.04
CA ARG A 27 23.35 -0.79 6.92
C ARG A 27 23.46 0.12 8.14
N VAL A 28 22.99 -0.36 9.29
CA VAL A 28 23.00 0.38 10.56
C VAL A 28 24.16 -0.11 11.44
N ALA A 29 24.75 0.78 12.24
CA ALA A 29 25.89 0.45 13.09
C ALA A 29 25.65 0.87 14.55
N LYS A 30 26.04 0.00 15.50
CA LYS A 30 26.16 0.34 16.93
C LYS A 30 27.64 0.42 17.29
N VAL A 31 28.08 1.58 17.79
CA VAL A 31 29.46 1.79 18.26
C VAL A 31 29.65 1.10 19.62
N VAL A 32 30.79 0.42 19.80
CA VAL A 32 31.22 -0.26 21.03
C VAL A 32 32.71 0.02 21.28
N LYS A 33 33.21 -0.29 22.48
CA LYS A 33 34.61 -0.01 22.89
C LYS A 33 35.70 -0.53 21.94
N GLY A 34 35.42 -1.57 21.16
CA GLY A 34 36.37 -2.18 20.20
C GLY A 34 36.00 -2.02 18.72
N GLY A 35 35.05 -1.14 18.37
CA GLY A 35 34.69 -0.90 16.97
C GLY A 35 33.19 -0.65 16.74
N ARG A 36 32.68 -1.12 15.60
CA ARG A 36 31.26 -0.95 15.21
C ARG A 36 30.63 -2.30 14.92
N ARG A 37 29.52 -2.62 15.59
CA ARG A 37 28.67 -3.76 15.26
C ARG A 37 27.69 -3.34 14.18
N PHE A 38 27.84 -3.89 12.99
CA PHE A 38 26.91 -3.67 11.88
C PHE A 38 25.67 -4.57 12.01
N GLY A 39 24.57 -4.08 11.47
CA GLY A 39 23.36 -4.85 11.19
C GLY A 39 22.66 -4.25 9.98
N PHE A 40 21.72 -4.99 9.42
CA PHE A 40 20.93 -4.58 8.28
C PHE A 40 19.49 -4.38 8.70
N ALA A 41 18.89 -3.28 8.26
CA ALA A 41 17.46 -3.02 8.39
C ALA A 41 16.83 -3.02 7.00
N ALA A 42 15.80 -3.83 6.80
CA ALA A 42 15.05 -3.91 5.55
C ALA A 42 13.64 -3.35 5.74
N LEU A 43 13.15 -2.62 4.75
CA LEU A 43 11.76 -2.22 4.59
C LEU A 43 11.18 -2.98 3.40
N VAL A 44 10.17 -3.80 3.67
CA VAL A 44 9.51 -4.66 2.68
C VAL A 44 8.02 -4.32 2.66
N VAL A 45 7.44 -4.34 1.47
CA VAL A 45 6.01 -4.24 1.24
C VAL A 45 5.53 -5.55 0.67
N VAL A 46 4.38 -6.04 1.13
CA VAL A 46 3.79 -7.31 0.72
C VAL A 46 2.33 -7.04 0.33
N GLY A 47 1.86 -7.65 -0.74
CA GLY A 47 0.46 -7.56 -1.15
C GLY A 47 0.03 -8.72 -2.04
N ASP A 48 -1.27 -8.90 -2.19
CA ASP A 48 -1.89 -10.00 -2.94
C ASP A 48 -2.34 -9.60 -4.35
N GLN A 49 -2.03 -8.37 -4.79
CA GLN A 49 -2.55 -7.74 -6.02
C GLN A 49 -4.09 -7.71 -6.13
N LYS A 50 -4.82 -8.10 -5.09
CA LYS A 50 -6.29 -8.18 -5.02
C LYS A 50 -6.84 -7.13 -4.06
N GLY A 51 -6.09 -6.05 -3.84
CA GLY A 51 -6.47 -4.95 -2.97
C GLY A 51 -6.10 -5.14 -1.49
N ARG A 52 -5.19 -6.07 -1.15
CA ARG A 52 -4.57 -6.12 0.20
C ARG A 52 -3.10 -5.77 0.12
N VAL A 53 -2.66 -4.91 1.03
CA VAL A 53 -1.25 -4.52 1.15
C VAL A 53 -0.86 -4.36 2.62
N GLY A 54 0.39 -4.67 2.91
CA GLY A 54 1.01 -4.54 4.22
C GLY A 54 2.47 -4.17 4.06
N PHE A 55 3.06 -3.61 5.11
CA PHE A 55 4.47 -3.28 5.13
C PHE A 55 5.09 -3.77 6.42
N GLY A 56 6.37 -4.09 6.37
CA GLY A 56 7.12 -4.61 7.50
C GLY A 56 8.52 -4.05 7.53
N HIS A 57 9.03 -3.88 8.73
CA HIS A 57 10.44 -3.57 8.95
C HIS A 57 11.10 -4.75 9.66
N GLY A 58 12.29 -5.12 9.20
CA GLY A 58 13.07 -6.20 9.80
C GLY A 58 14.49 -5.70 10.06
N LYS A 59 15.10 -6.16 11.17
CA LYS A 59 16.50 -5.90 11.47
C LYS A 59 17.19 -7.19 11.88
N ALA A 60 18.34 -7.46 11.28
CA ALA A 60 19.15 -8.63 11.56
C ALA A 60 20.65 -8.36 11.35
N ARG A 61 21.49 -9.37 11.58
CA ARG A 61 22.94 -9.28 11.32
C ARG A 61 23.26 -9.45 9.85
N GLU A 62 22.45 -10.22 9.13
CA GLU A 62 22.58 -10.50 7.71
C GLU A 62 21.38 -9.96 6.92
N VAL A 63 21.60 -9.70 5.63
CA VAL A 63 20.56 -9.14 4.75
C VAL A 63 19.37 -10.11 4.55
N PRO A 64 19.57 -11.40 4.22
CA PRO A 64 18.45 -12.30 3.97
C PRO A 64 17.58 -12.50 5.21
N GLU A 65 18.19 -12.57 6.39
CA GLU A 65 17.48 -12.69 7.66
C GLU A 65 16.66 -11.44 7.99
N ALA A 66 17.17 -10.25 7.66
CA ALA A 66 16.45 -8.99 7.83
C ALA A 66 15.22 -8.91 6.91
N ILE A 67 15.35 -9.35 5.66
CA ILE A 67 14.26 -9.41 4.68
C ILE A 67 13.19 -10.39 5.17
N ARG A 68 13.57 -11.62 5.56
CA ARG A 68 12.63 -12.62 6.07
C ARG A 68 11.81 -12.09 7.26
N LYS A 69 12.48 -11.43 8.23
CA LYS A 69 11.81 -10.80 9.37
C LYS A 69 10.85 -9.68 8.95
N ALA A 70 11.22 -8.88 7.96
CA ALA A 70 10.38 -7.82 7.41
C ALA A 70 9.13 -8.39 6.71
N THR A 71 9.30 -9.42 5.89
CA THR A 71 8.20 -10.09 5.17
C THR A 71 7.19 -10.71 6.13
N GLU A 72 7.65 -11.41 7.17
CA GLU A 72 6.77 -11.97 8.20
C GLU A 72 6.00 -10.89 8.99
N ALA A 73 6.64 -9.76 9.27
CA ALA A 73 5.97 -8.63 9.89
C ALA A 73 4.91 -7.99 8.96
N ALA A 74 5.21 -7.88 7.67
CA ALA A 74 4.29 -7.31 6.67
C ALA A 74 3.04 -8.17 6.49
N LYS A 75 3.19 -9.50 6.41
CA LYS A 75 2.06 -10.45 6.29
C LYS A 75 1.06 -10.35 7.44
N ARG A 76 1.52 -10.00 8.64
CA ARG A 76 0.64 -9.80 9.82
C ARG A 76 -0.14 -8.49 9.78
N ALA A 77 0.35 -7.51 9.04
CA ALA A 77 -0.18 -6.14 9.00
C ALA A 77 -0.88 -5.82 7.66
N LEU A 78 -1.50 -6.82 7.03
CA LEU A 78 -2.25 -6.64 5.78
C LEU A 78 -3.53 -5.82 6.02
N VAL A 79 -3.74 -4.84 5.16
CA VAL A 79 -4.90 -3.95 5.15
C VAL A 79 -5.60 -4.10 3.82
N ARG A 80 -6.93 -4.23 3.85
CA ARG A 80 -7.78 -4.23 2.65
C ARG A 80 -8.14 -2.81 2.26
N ILE A 81 -7.89 -2.45 0.99
CA ILE A 81 -8.18 -1.13 0.43
C ILE A 81 -9.30 -1.27 -0.61
N PRO A 82 -10.31 -0.40 -0.58
CA PRO A 82 -11.34 -0.37 -1.62
C PRO A 82 -10.79 0.23 -2.92
N LEU A 83 -10.74 -0.57 -3.97
CA LEU A 83 -10.32 -0.15 -5.30
C LEU A 83 -11.53 -0.02 -6.25
N LYS A 84 -11.51 1.01 -7.09
CA LYS A 84 -12.44 1.17 -8.21
C LYS A 84 -12.02 0.24 -9.33
N GLU A 85 -12.92 -0.66 -9.74
CA GLU A 85 -12.71 -1.63 -10.84
C GLU A 85 -11.48 -2.54 -10.64
N GLY A 86 -10.95 -2.61 -9.41
CA GLY A 86 -9.68 -3.29 -9.14
C GLY A 86 -8.46 -2.59 -9.73
N ARG A 87 -8.59 -1.37 -10.26
CA ARG A 87 -7.57 -0.70 -11.08
C ARG A 87 -7.08 0.64 -10.50
N THR A 88 -7.99 1.47 -10.00
CA THR A 88 -7.71 2.86 -9.57
C THR A 88 -8.44 3.23 -8.27
N LEU A 89 -8.25 4.46 -7.78
CA LEU A 89 -8.92 5.02 -6.58
C LEU A 89 -10.35 5.47 -6.88
N HIS A 90 -11.20 5.56 -5.86
CA HIS A 90 -12.54 6.14 -6.03
C HIS A 90 -12.50 7.66 -6.03
N HIS A 91 -11.60 8.29 -5.28
CA HIS A 91 -11.42 9.74 -5.22
C HIS A 91 -9.98 10.12 -4.87
N ASP A 92 -9.67 11.41 -4.95
CA ASP A 92 -8.38 11.94 -4.58
C ASP A 92 -8.25 11.99 -3.06
N VAL A 93 -7.12 11.51 -2.55
CA VAL A 93 -6.85 11.42 -1.11
C VAL A 93 -5.46 11.93 -0.78
N ALA A 94 -5.34 12.52 0.41
CA ALA A 94 -4.06 12.92 0.97
C ALA A 94 -3.78 12.15 2.26
N GLY A 95 -2.55 11.65 2.39
CA GLY A 95 -2.06 10.98 3.59
C GLY A 95 -0.91 11.74 4.21
N ARG A 96 -0.78 11.61 5.54
CA ARG A 96 0.31 12.23 6.27
C ARG A 96 0.79 11.31 7.38
N TRP A 97 2.09 11.09 7.43
CA TRP A 97 2.75 10.42 8.53
C TRP A 97 4.03 11.14 8.92
N GLY A 98 4.06 11.71 10.13
CA GLY A 98 5.15 12.59 10.57
C GLY A 98 5.38 13.74 9.59
N ALA A 99 6.59 13.77 9.00
CA ALA A 99 6.99 14.75 7.99
C ALA A 99 6.72 14.31 6.53
N GLY A 100 6.27 13.06 6.31
CA GLY A 100 5.88 12.59 4.98
C GLY A 100 4.44 13.02 4.68
N LYS A 101 4.24 13.80 3.61
CA LYS A 101 2.91 14.11 3.06
C LYS A 101 2.84 13.52 1.66
N VAL A 102 1.73 12.86 1.34
CA VAL A 102 1.51 12.22 0.05
C VAL A 102 0.13 12.62 -0.46
N ILE A 103 0.06 12.98 -1.73
CA ILE A 103 -1.19 13.19 -2.45
C ILE A 103 -1.33 12.05 -3.46
N LEU A 104 -2.48 11.39 -3.44
CA LEU A 104 -2.88 10.39 -4.41
C LEU A 104 -4.06 10.93 -5.20
N ARG A 105 -3.99 10.82 -6.52
CA ARG A 105 -5.07 11.17 -7.42
C ARG A 105 -5.50 9.97 -8.25
N ALA A 106 -6.80 9.85 -8.41
CA ALA A 106 -7.37 8.87 -9.33
C ALA A 106 -6.96 9.21 -10.77
N ALA A 107 -6.77 8.19 -11.59
CA ALA A 107 -6.31 8.36 -12.96
C ALA A 107 -7.17 7.55 -13.96
N PRO A 108 -7.37 8.06 -15.18
CA PRO A 108 -8.06 7.33 -16.24
C PRO A 108 -7.29 6.08 -16.67
N ALA A 109 -7.95 5.19 -17.42
CA ALA A 109 -7.33 3.98 -17.94
C ALA A 109 -6.16 4.28 -18.88
N GLY A 110 -5.04 3.57 -18.68
CA GLY A 110 -3.85 3.68 -19.52
C GLY A 110 -2.82 4.70 -19.03
N THR A 111 -3.03 5.32 -17.86
CA THR A 111 -2.06 6.26 -17.26
C THR A 111 -0.84 5.55 -16.67
N GLY A 112 -1.03 4.33 -16.14
CA GLY A 112 0.00 3.61 -15.42
C GLY A 112 0.27 4.17 -14.01
N ILE A 113 1.29 3.60 -13.35
CA ILE A 113 1.68 3.99 -11.98
C ILE A 113 2.72 5.12 -12.04
N ILE A 114 2.26 6.36 -11.86
CA ILE A 114 3.12 7.55 -11.75
C ILE A 114 3.34 7.85 -10.28
N ALA A 115 4.42 7.28 -9.71
CA ALA A 115 4.74 7.42 -8.30
C ALA A 115 6.25 7.34 -8.04
N GLY A 116 6.70 7.96 -6.95
CA GLY A 116 8.06 7.77 -6.43
C GLY A 116 8.30 6.33 -5.97
N GLY A 117 9.56 5.86 -6.03
CA GLY A 117 9.93 4.46 -5.82
C GLY A 117 9.27 3.75 -4.61
N PRO A 118 9.31 4.33 -3.38
CA PRO A 118 8.66 3.72 -2.22
C PRO A 118 7.14 3.59 -2.35
N MET A 119 6.48 4.53 -3.00
CA MET A 119 5.03 4.51 -3.22
C MET A 119 4.67 3.55 -4.35
N ARG A 120 5.47 3.51 -5.42
CA ARG A 120 5.31 2.57 -6.52
C ARG A 120 5.31 1.13 -6.04
N ALA A 121 6.23 0.76 -5.15
CA ALA A 121 6.26 -0.58 -4.55
C ALA A 121 4.95 -0.92 -3.82
N VAL A 122 4.30 0.05 -3.17
CA VAL A 122 2.98 -0.13 -2.54
C VAL A 122 1.89 -0.32 -3.58
N PHE A 123 1.86 0.47 -4.65
CA PHE A 123 0.81 0.35 -5.67
C PHE A 123 0.93 -0.94 -6.49
N GLU A 124 2.15 -1.35 -6.83
CA GLU A 124 2.38 -2.61 -7.54
C GLU A 124 1.96 -3.83 -6.72
N THR A 125 2.33 -3.88 -5.44
CA THR A 125 1.94 -4.99 -4.54
C THR A 125 0.43 -4.99 -4.23
N LEU A 126 -0.19 -3.82 -4.22
CA LEU A 126 -1.64 -3.67 -4.05
C LEU A 126 -2.43 -4.16 -5.28
N GLY A 127 -1.82 -4.13 -6.46
CA GLY A 127 -2.46 -4.45 -7.75
C GLY A 127 -3.11 -3.24 -8.42
N MET A 128 -2.70 -2.02 -8.09
CA MET A 128 -3.17 -0.82 -8.79
C MET A 128 -2.43 -0.66 -10.11
N HIS A 129 -3.17 -0.34 -11.17
CA HIS A 129 -2.56 -0.10 -12.48
C HIS A 129 -2.45 1.39 -12.80
N ASP A 130 -3.41 2.21 -12.34
CA ASP A 130 -3.48 3.61 -12.73
C ASP A 130 -3.64 4.51 -11.49
N VAL A 131 -2.60 5.29 -11.21
CA VAL A 131 -2.59 6.25 -10.11
C VAL A 131 -1.51 7.32 -10.35
N VAL A 132 -1.84 8.56 -10.01
CA VAL A 132 -0.86 9.65 -9.95
C VAL A 132 -0.61 10.00 -8.50
N ALA A 133 0.63 9.82 -8.05
CA ALA A 133 1.02 10.04 -6.67
C ALA A 133 2.24 10.94 -6.57
N LYS A 134 2.17 11.94 -5.69
CA LYS A 134 3.28 12.84 -5.39
C LYS A 134 3.53 12.93 -3.89
N SER A 135 4.78 12.78 -3.50
CA SER A 135 5.24 13.11 -2.16
C SER A 135 5.54 14.61 -2.07
N LEU A 136 4.96 15.28 -1.08
CA LEU A 136 5.21 16.69 -0.77
C LEU A 136 5.91 16.78 0.58
N GLY A 137 7.21 17.10 0.57
CA GLY A 137 8.01 17.22 1.79
C GLY A 137 9.08 16.12 1.91
N SER A 138 9.10 15.38 3.02
CA SER A 138 10.15 14.40 3.31
C SER A 138 10.19 13.28 2.26
N SER A 139 11.40 12.91 1.82
CA SER A 139 11.69 11.81 0.89
C SER A 139 12.05 10.49 1.59
N ASN A 140 11.95 10.41 2.92
CA ASN A 140 12.32 9.22 3.68
C ASN A 140 11.38 8.02 3.37
N PRO A 141 11.88 6.89 2.81
CA PRO A 141 11.07 5.75 2.40
C PRO A 141 10.14 5.20 3.49
N TYR A 142 10.58 5.18 4.76
CA TYR A 142 9.76 4.67 5.87
C TYR A 142 8.52 5.53 6.11
N ASN A 143 8.67 6.85 6.03
CA ASN A 143 7.56 7.77 6.24
C ASN A 143 6.66 7.83 5.00
N LEU A 144 7.22 7.74 3.79
CA LEU A 144 6.42 7.67 2.57
C LEU A 144 5.51 6.46 2.58
N VAL A 145 6.04 5.24 2.81
CA VAL A 145 5.21 4.02 2.81
C VAL A 145 4.08 4.11 3.84
N ARG A 146 4.39 4.62 5.05
CA ARG A 146 3.37 4.83 6.09
C ARG A 146 2.33 5.88 5.69
N ALA A 147 2.75 7.01 5.12
CA ALA A 147 1.86 8.07 4.67
C ALA A 147 0.98 7.61 3.49
N THR A 148 1.52 6.80 2.57
CA THR A 148 0.76 6.20 1.47
C THR A 148 -0.30 5.24 1.98
N ILE A 149 0.02 4.38 2.95
CA ILE A 149 -0.96 3.48 3.55
C ILE A 149 -2.01 4.24 4.37
N ASP A 150 -1.62 5.32 5.06
CA ASP A 150 -2.58 6.22 5.72
C ASP A 150 -3.53 6.89 4.71
N ALA A 151 -3.02 7.33 3.55
CA ALA A 151 -3.86 7.85 2.46
C ALA A 151 -4.86 6.80 1.97
N LEU A 152 -4.38 5.59 1.68
CA LEU A 152 -5.20 4.49 1.15
C LEU A 152 -6.25 4.00 2.16
N LYS A 153 -5.97 4.10 3.47
CA LYS A 153 -6.96 3.79 4.52
C LYS A 153 -8.11 4.78 4.59
N ARG A 154 -7.91 6.01 4.10
CA ARG A 154 -8.95 7.04 4.03
C ARG A 154 -9.81 6.90 2.77
N GLU A 155 -9.44 5.98 1.87
CA GLU A 155 -10.25 5.68 0.70
C GLU A 155 -11.57 5.04 1.13
N ASP A 156 -12.65 5.76 0.87
CA ASP A 156 -14.03 5.35 1.04
C ASP A 156 -14.63 4.81 -0.28
N SER A 157 -15.22 3.62 -0.20
CA SER A 157 -16.01 3.08 -1.31
C SER A 157 -17.39 3.74 -1.38
N PRO A 158 -18.01 3.89 -2.58
CA PRO A 158 -19.38 4.38 -2.67
C PRO A 158 -20.39 3.55 -1.86
N ARG A 159 -20.11 2.26 -1.67
CA ARG A 159 -20.92 1.36 -0.83
C ARG A 159 -20.79 1.70 0.66
N SER A 160 -19.58 1.94 1.17
CA SER A 160 -19.38 2.33 2.57
C SER A 160 -19.98 3.71 2.86
N VAL A 161 -19.88 4.65 1.93
CA VAL A 161 -20.51 5.97 2.06
C VAL A 161 -22.04 5.88 2.03
N ALA A 162 -22.60 5.08 1.13
CA ALA A 162 -24.05 4.84 1.06
C ALA A 162 -24.60 4.28 2.37
N ALA A 163 -23.93 3.27 2.93
CA ALA A 163 -24.28 2.67 4.21
C ALA A 163 -24.21 3.68 5.37
N ARG A 164 -23.15 4.50 5.42
CA ARG A 164 -22.99 5.56 6.44
C ARG A 164 -24.05 6.64 6.35
N ARG A 165 -24.53 6.96 5.14
CA ARG A 165 -25.52 8.02 4.88
C ARG A 165 -26.97 7.51 4.82
N GLY A 166 -27.22 6.20 4.91
CA GLY A 166 -28.56 5.63 4.75
C GLY A 166 -29.16 5.81 3.35
N LEU A 167 -28.34 6.03 2.32
CA LEU A 167 -28.79 6.28 0.95
C LEU A 167 -28.57 5.04 0.07
N LYS A 168 -29.35 4.92 -1.01
CA LYS A 168 -29.10 3.90 -2.04
C LYS A 168 -27.83 4.24 -2.83
N VAL A 169 -27.04 3.23 -3.16
CA VAL A 169 -25.78 3.38 -3.93
C VAL A 169 -26.04 4.04 -5.30
N SER A 170 -27.17 3.75 -5.92
CA SER A 170 -27.58 4.34 -7.21
C SER A 170 -27.76 5.87 -7.15
N ALA A 171 -28.24 6.40 -6.03
CA ALA A 171 -28.41 7.83 -5.83
C ALA A 171 -27.07 8.57 -5.68
N LEU A 172 -26.01 7.88 -5.24
CA LEU A 172 -24.66 8.45 -5.17
C LEU A 172 -23.93 8.37 -6.52
N GLN A 173 -24.17 7.29 -7.28
CA GLN A 173 -23.55 7.10 -8.59
C GLN A 173 -24.12 8.03 -9.67
N SER A 174 -25.43 8.30 -9.63
CA SER A 174 -26.08 9.27 -10.53
C SER A 174 -25.49 10.66 -10.36
N ARG A 175 -25.49 11.18 -9.13
CA ARG A 175 -24.89 12.48 -8.78
C ARG A 175 -23.44 12.65 -9.23
N ARG A 176 -22.67 11.55 -9.25
CA ARG A 176 -21.28 11.57 -9.72
C ARG A 176 -21.18 11.65 -11.25
N ARG A 177 -22.01 10.92 -12.00
CA ARG A 177 -22.02 11.03 -13.46
C ARG A 177 -22.36 12.45 -13.89
N ASP A 178 -23.33 13.08 -13.23
CA ASP A 178 -23.71 14.45 -13.53
C ASP A 178 -22.55 15.44 -13.31
N ALA A 179 -21.74 15.22 -12.26
CA ALA A 179 -20.54 16.01 -11.99
C ALA A 179 -19.39 15.74 -12.99
N ASP A 180 -19.12 14.47 -13.32
CA ASP A 180 -18.11 14.11 -14.32
C ASP A 180 -18.47 14.69 -15.71
N MET A 181 -19.77 14.80 -16.03
CA MET A 181 -20.27 15.42 -17.28
C MET A 181 -20.18 16.95 -17.28
N SER A 182 -20.38 17.61 -16.14
CA SER A 182 -20.17 19.06 -16.04
C SER A 182 -18.70 19.45 -16.16
N ASP A 183 -17.79 18.65 -15.60
CA ASP A 183 -16.35 18.91 -15.68
C ASP A 183 -15.81 18.66 -17.10
N ALA A 184 -16.35 17.67 -17.82
CA ALA A 184 -16.01 17.45 -19.23
C ALA A 184 -16.48 18.59 -20.14
N ALA A 185 -17.71 19.09 -19.94
CA ALA A 185 -18.25 20.21 -20.72
C ALA A 185 -17.53 21.53 -20.46
N GLY A 186 -16.96 21.74 -19.26
CA GLY A 186 -16.17 22.93 -18.92
C GLY A 186 -14.71 22.89 -19.40
N ALA A 187 -14.18 21.73 -19.78
CA ALA A 187 -12.81 21.59 -20.28
C ALA A 187 -12.69 21.81 -21.80
N GLU A 188 -13.83 21.83 -22.52
CA GLU A 188 -13.92 22.03 -23.97
C GLU A 188 -14.25 23.48 -24.38
N ALA A 189 -14.34 24.42 -23.41
CA ALA A 189 -14.59 25.85 -23.61
C ALA A 189 -13.39 26.70 -23.16
#